data_AF-A0A382NJ11-F1
#
_entry.id   AF-A0A382NJ11-F1
#
_cell.length_a   1.000
_cell.length_b   1.000
_cell.length_c   1.000
_cell.angle_alpha   90.00
_cell.angle_beta   90.00
_cell.angle_gamma   90.00
#
_symmetry.space_group_name_H-M   'P 1'
#
loop_
_entity.id
_entity.type
_entity.pdbx_description
1 polymer ?
#
loop_
_entity_poly.entity_id
_entity_poly.type
_entity_poly.pdbx_seq_one_letter_code
_entity_poly.pdbx_strand_id
1 'polypeptide(L)' 'MEGVHTQLRKFEEYAYVLDFKSRGHSSTVRGRIGIIVTAIGEDRLTLLEILGLENSTFDVGERIYIGKEGRTKVQSVLGK' A
#
# COMPACT_ATOMS: atom_id res chain seq x y z
N MET A 1 11.94 -33.27 13.69
CA MET A 1 12.01 -31.80 13.58
C MET A 1 10.76 -31.37 12.85
N GLU A 2 9.69 -31.04 13.58
CA GLU A 2 8.46 -30.55 12.96
C GLU A 2 8.67 -29.10 12.54
N GLY A 3 8.60 -28.85 11.24
CA GLY A 3 8.70 -27.51 10.67
C GLY A 3 7.51 -26.68 11.13
N VAL A 4 7.79 -25.50 11.68
CA VAL A 4 6.79 -24.49 12.01
C VAL A 4 6.01 -24.16 10.73
N HIS A 5 4.77 -24.64 10.64
CA HIS A 5 3.82 -24.19 9.64
C HIS A 5 3.49 -22.72 9.90
N THR A 6 4.33 -21.82 9.40
CA THR A 6 3.94 -20.41 9.27
C THR A 6 2.80 -20.41 8.27
N GLN A 7 1.55 -20.30 8.73
CA GLN A 7 0.44 -19.97 7.85
C GLN A 7 0.88 -18.77 7.00
N LEU A 8 0.98 -18.98 5.69
CA LEU A 8 1.23 -17.91 4.73
C LEU A 8 0.10 -16.89 4.93
N ARG A 9 0.37 -15.82 5.68
CA ARG A 9 -0.53 -14.67 5.74
C ARG A 9 -0.69 -14.20 4.31
N LYS A 10 -1.88 -14.39 3.75
CA LYS A 10 -2.23 -13.79 2.46
C LYS A 10 -2.28 -12.28 2.67
N PHE A 11 -1.37 -11.57 2.02
CA PHE A 11 -1.40 -10.11 1.92
C PHE A 11 -2.19 -9.70 0.68
N GLU A 12 -2.52 -8.41 0.57
CA GLU A 12 -3.20 -7.87 -0.61
C GLU A 12 -2.14 -7.73 -1.71
N GLU A 13 -2.44 -8.16 -2.93
CA GLU A 13 -1.55 -7.98 -4.07
C GLU A 13 -1.89 -6.70 -4.85
N TYR A 14 -3.16 -6.29 -4.83
CA TYR A 14 -3.65 -5.08 -5.47
C TYR A 14 -4.56 -4.29 -4.54
N ALA A 15 -4.66 -2.99 -4.79
CA ALA A 15 -5.57 -2.09 -4.10
C ALA A 15 -6.11 -1.02 -5.05
N TYR A 16 -7.26 -0.45 -4.71
CA TYR A 16 -7.88 0.66 -5.42
C TYR A 16 -7.67 1.96 -4.64
N VAL A 17 -7.20 3.00 -5.31
CA VAL A 17 -6.98 4.32 -4.72
C VAL A 17 -8.33 4.95 -4.34
N LEU A 18 -8.46 5.40 -3.10
CA LEU A 18 -9.61 6.14 -2.59
C LEU A 18 -9.35 7.65 -2.53
N ASP A 19 -8.15 8.04 -2.12
CA ASP A 19 -7.69 9.43 -2.02
C ASP A 19 -6.15 9.47 -1.99
N PHE A 20 -5.55 10.60 -2.33
CA PHE A 20 -4.11 10.78 -2.20
C PHE A 20 -3.69 12.24 -1.94
N LYS A 21 -2.58 12.40 -1.23
CA LYS A 21 -1.93 13.69 -0.98
C LYS A 21 -0.52 13.64 -1.55
N SER A 22 -0.22 14.51 -2.53
CA SER A 22 1.10 14.56 -3.18
C SER A 22 2.24 14.95 -2.23
N ARG A 23 1.93 15.67 -1.16
CA ARG A 23 2.84 15.99 -0.04
C ARG A 23 2.10 15.80 1.29
N GLY A 24 1.98 14.56 1.72
CA GLY A 24 1.35 14.18 2.98
C GLY A 24 2.35 13.67 4.01
N HIS A 25 1.93 13.71 5.27
CA HIS A 25 2.54 12.94 6.35
C HIS A 25 1.74 11.66 6.54
N SER A 26 2.43 10.52 6.69
CA SER A 26 1.80 9.26 7.05
C SER A 26 1.11 9.39 8.41
N SER A 27 -0.10 8.85 8.50
CA SER A 27 -0.85 8.76 9.76
C SER A 27 -0.43 7.55 10.59
N THR A 28 0.13 6.51 9.96
CA THR A 28 0.48 5.25 10.62
C THR A 28 1.94 5.11 10.98
N VAL A 29 2.84 5.74 10.22
CA VAL A 29 4.30 5.68 10.44
C VAL A 29 4.86 7.09 10.57
N ARG A 30 5.13 7.51 11.82
CA ARG A 30 5.68 8.83 12.13
C ARG A 30 6.96 9.11 11.32
N GLY A 31 7.02 10.31 10.74
CA GLY A 31 8.19 10.78 9.99
C GLY A 31 8.23 10.33 8.52
N ARG A 32 7.31 9.47 8.06
CA ARG A 32 7.15 9.18 6.62
C ARG A 32 6.40 10.33 5.95
N ILE A 33 7.02 10.93 4.96
CA ILE A 33 6.52 12.06 4.18
C ILE A 33 6.66 11.72 2.70
N GLY A 34 5.68 12.10 1.88
CA GLY A 34 5.73 11.89 0.44
C GLY A 34 4.33 11.91 -0.17
N ILE A 35 4.15 11.15 -1.25
CA ILE A 35 2.82 10.91 -1.80
C ILE A 35 2.15 9.86 -0.92
N ILE A 36 1.16 10.27 -0.13
CA ILE A 36 0.42 9.39 0.77
C ILE A 36 -0.91 9.05 0.13
N VAL A 37 -1.14 7.77 -0.11
CA VAL A 37 -2.32 7.23 -0.77
C VAL A 37 -3.15 6.45 0.24
N THR A 38 -4.43 6.76 0.33
CA THR A 38 -5.41 5.91 1.02
C THR A 38 -6.02 4.98 -0.03
N ALA A 39 -5.97 3.68 0.19
CA ALA A 39 -6.45 2.69 -0.76
C ALA A 39 -7.20 1.55 -0.05
N ILE A 40 -8.00 0.80 -0.81
CA ILE A 40 -8.69 -0.39 -0.34
C ILE A 40 -8.19 -1.62 -1.08
N GLY A 41 -7.81 -2.66 -0.34
CA GLY A 41 -7.34 -3.92 -0.90
C GLY A 41 -8.39 -4.59 -1.77
N GLU A 42 -7.96 -5.19 -2.87
CA GLU A 42 -8.87 -5.81 -3.84
C GLU A 42 -9.58 -7.05 -3.28
N ASP A 43 -8.86 -7.91 -2.55
CA ASP A 43 -9.38 -9.23 -2.17
C ASP A 43 -10.11 -9.21 -0.82
N ARG A 44 -9.52 -8.53 0.18
CA ARG A 44 -10.06 -8.52 1.55
C ARG A 44 -10.61 -7.16 1.98
N LEU A 45 -10.70 -6.21 1.04
CA LEU A 45 -11.19 -4.86 1.32
C LEU A 45 -10.44 -4.19 2.47
N THR A 46 -9.15 -4.53 2.63
CA THR A 46 -8.31 -3.99 3.69
C THR A 46 -8.08 -2.50 3.44
N LEU A 47 -8.40 -1.62 4.39
CA LEU A 47 -8.06 -0.21 4.26
C LEU A 47 -6.57 -0.01 4.52
N LEU A 48 -5.87 0.63 3.59
CA LEU A 48 -4.41 0.75 3.60
C LEU A 48 -3.98 2.20 3.43
N GLU A 49 -2.93 2.57 4.17
CA GLU A 49 -2.09 3.72 3.84
C GLU A 49 -0.85 3.25 3.07
N ILE A 50 -0.55 3.92 1.96
CA ILE A 50 0.51 3.56 1.03
C ILE A 50 1.39 4.79 0.78
N LEU A 51 2.70 4.58 0.78
CA LEU A 51 3.69 5.56 0.35
C LEU A 51 4.01 5.33 -1.13
N GLY A 52 3.67 6.30 -1.97
CA GLY A 52 3.98 6.32 -3.39
C GLY A 52 5.47 6.59 -3.64
N LEU A 53 5.97 6.12 -4.78
CA LEU A 53 7.28 6.51 -5.30
C LEU A 53 7.26 7.98 -5.73
N GLU A 54 8.39 8.67 -5.55
CA GLU A 54 8.53 10.05 -6.00
C GLU A 54 8.19 10.17 -7.50
N ASN A 55 7.53 11.27 -7.87
CA ASN A 55 7.08 11.57 -9.23
C ASN A 55 6.01 10.63 -9.80
N SER A 56 5.46 9.70 -9.01
CA SER A 56 4.26 8.97 -9.41
C SER A 56 3.02 9.87 -9.33
N THR A 57 2.15 9.81 -10.33
CA THR A 57 0.79 10.34 -10.23
C THR A 57 -0.14 9.25 -9.71
N PHE A 58 -1.29 9.58 -9.14
CA PHE A 58 -2.32 8.61 -8.79
C PHE A 58 -3.68 9.18 -9.18
N ASP A 59 -4.62 8.32 -9.52
CA ASP A 59 -6.01 8.70 -9.78
C ASP A 59 -6.94 7.95 -8.84
N VAL A 60 -8.01 8.61 -8.37
CA VAL A 60 -9.04 7.92 -7.57
C VAL A 60 -9.70 6.83 -8.42
N GLY A 61 -9.84 5.63 -7.86
CA GLY A 61 -10.30 4.43 -8.56
C GLY A 61 -9.20 3.68 -9.31
N GLU A 62 -7.96 4.19 -9.38
CA GLU A 62 -6.85 3.48 -9.99
C GLU A 62 -6.55 2.17 -9.24
N ARG A 63 -6.42 1.08 -9.99
CA ARG A 63 -5.94 -0.21 -9.47
C ARG A 63 -4.41 -0.23 -9.48
N ILE A 64 -3.81 -0.31 -8.31
CA ILE A 64 -2.35 -0.31 -8.11
C ILE A 64 -1.85 -1.65 -7.58
N TYR A 65 -0.70 -2.09 -8.09
CA TYR A 65 -0.02 -3.27 -7.57
C TYR A 65 0.76 -2.92 -6.29
N ILE A 66 0.47 -3.66 -5.20
CA ILE A 66 1.04 -3.45 -3.86
C ILE A 66 1.72 -4.70 -3.29
N GLY A 67 1.80 -5.77 -4.09
CA GLY A 67 2.46 -7.01 -3.71
C GLY A 67 3.96 -6.87 -3.49
N LYS A 68 4.63 -7.97 -3.13
CA LYS A 68 5.97 -7.90 -2.53
C LYS A 68 7.05 -7.30 -3.44
N GLU A 69 7.05 -7.58 -4.73
CA GLU A 69 8.15 -7.24 -5.66
C GLU A 69 7.65 -6.73 -7.00
N GLY A 70 8.39 -5.85 -7.67
CA GLY A 70 8.01 -5.34 -9.01
C GLY A 70 6.99 -4.21 -9.00
N ARG A 71 6.78 -3.56 -7.84
CA ARG A 71 5.97 -2.34 -7.71
C ARG A 71 6.57 -1.21 -8.53
N THR A 72 5.75 -0.53 -9.33
CA THR A 72 6.18 0.58 -10.21
C THR A 72 5.82 1.96 -9.69
N LYS A 73 4.79 2.07 -8.84
CA LYS A 73 4.31 3.33 -8.26
C LYS A 73 4.36 3.36 -6.73
N VAL A 74 4.57 2.20 -6.10
CA VAL A 74 4.43 2.02 -4.64
C VAL A 74 5.77 1.78 -4.00
N GLN A 75 6.18 2.68 -3.10
CA GLN A 75 7.40 2.52 -2.32
C GLN A 75 7.18 1.56 -1.13
N SER A 76 6.10 1.73 -0.38
CA SER A 76 5.81 0.91 0.80
C SER A 76 4.32 0.88 1.13
N VAL A 77 3.82 -0.26 1.57
CA VAL A 77 2.51 -0.35 2.26
C VAL A 77 2.78 -0.08 3.75
N LEU A 78 2.22 1.00 4.27
CA LEU A 78 2.46 1.44 5.65
C LEU A 78 1.51 0.77 6.65
N GLY A 79 0.33 0.35 6.15
CA GLY A 79 -0.75 -0.22 6.96
C GLY A 79 -1.69 0.84 7.50
N LYS A 80 -2.84 0.41 8.01
CA LYS A 80 -3.77 1.20 8.81
C LYS A 80 -4.17 0.43 10.05
#